data_AF-A0A1Q1FL29-F1
#
_entry.id   AF-A0A1Q1FL29-F1
#
_cell.length_a   1.000
_cell.length_b   1.000
_cell.length_c   1.000
_cell.angle_alpha   90.00
_cell.angle_beta   90.00
_cell.angle_gamma   90.00
#
_symmetry.space_group_name_H-M   'P 1'
#
loop_
_entity.id
_entity.type
_entity.pdbx_description
1 polymer ?
#
loop_
_entity_poly.entity_id
_entity_poly.type
_entity_poly.pdbx_seq_one_letter_code
_entity_poly.pdbx_strand_id
1 'polypeptide(L)'
;MIGRTQWAIPEGYIPETSHGPPEMESHETICLLNATEAAAHAEVTVYFEDREPAGPYEVTVPAERTVHVQFNEFEEPEIPRGTAFASVIESDRPVVCQHTRLDSRQAENALLSTVAYPGDS
;
A
#
# COMPACT_ATOMS: atom_id res chain seq x y z
N MET A 1 -19.10 -10.14 -7.46
CA MET A 1 -18.47 -9.31 -6.40
C MET A 1 -17.46 -8.39 -7.06
N ILE A 2 -17.29 -7.18 -6.54
CA ILE A 2 -16.29 -6.22 -7.05
C ILE A 2 -14.97 -6.49 -6.34
N GLY A 3 -13.86 -6.52 -7.08
CA GLY A 3 -12.52 -6.73 -6.52
C GLY A 3 -12.00 -8.16 -6.62
N ARG A 4 -10.85 -8.39 -5.99
CA ARG A 4 -10.15 -9.68 -5.87
C ARG A 4 -9.56 -9.85 -4.47
N THR A 5 -9.19 -11.08 -4.15
CA THR A 5 -8.57 -11.48 -2.87
C THR A 5 -7.05 -11.43 -2.91
N GLN A 6 -6.43 -11.17 -4.06
CA GLN A 6 -4.98 -11.03 -4.17
C GLN A 6 -4.61 -9.92 -5.14
N TRP A 7 -3.65 -9.09 -4.73
CA TRP A 7 -3.13 -7.96 -5.50
C TRP A 7 -1.61 -7.87 -5.37
N ALA A 8 -0.94 -7.41 -6.42
CA ALA A 8 0.49 -7.13 -6.41
C ALA A 8 0.77 -5.70 -6.86
N ILE A 9 1.64 -5.01 -6.12
CA ILE A 9 2.16 -3.70 -6.46
C ILE A 9 3.67 -3.86 -6.66
N PRO A 10 4.18 -3.82 -7.91
CA PRO A 10 5.60 -4.04 -8.19
C PRO A 10 6.48 -2.80 -7.93
N GLU A 11 5.93 -1.75 -7.32
CA GLU A 11 6.58 -0.45 -7.13
C GLU A 11 6.34 0.05 -5.72
N GLY A 12 7.39 0.60 -5.11
CA GLY A 12 7.35 1.19 -3.78
C GLY A 12 8.69 1.83 -3.47
N TYR A 13 8.67 3.12 -3.12
CA TYR A 13 9.86 3.84 -2.70
C TYR A 13 9.49 5.05 -1.86
N ILE A 14 9.89 5.05 -0.59
CA ILE A 14 9.70 6.19 0.31
C ILE A 14 11.05 6.93 0.38
N PRO A 15 11.16 8.17 -0.09
CA PRO A 15 12.43 8.88 -0.08
C PRO A 15 12.93 9.20 1.33
N GLU A 16 14.25 9.26 1.50
CA GLU A 16 14.90 9.62 2.78
C GLU A 16 14.49 11.01 3.29
N THR A 17 14.20 11.92 2.37
CA THR A 17 13.89 13.32 2.68
C THR A 17 12.58 13.73 2.02
N SER A 18 11.84 14.62 2.69
CA SER A 18 10.60 15.23 2.21
C SER A 18 10.67 16.75 2.31
N HIS A 19 9.77 17.47 1.63
CA HIS A 19 9.60 18.91 1.77
C HIS A 19 8.17 19.27 2.14
N GLY A 20 7.99 20.39 2.85
CA GLY A 20 6.67 20.89 3.24
C GLY A 20 6.26 20.51 4.67
N PRO A 21 5.00 20.76 5.04
CA PRO A 21 4.46 20.43 6.36
C PRO A 21 4.32 18.90 6.54
N PRO A 22 4.08 18.40 7.77
CA PRO A 22 3.98 16.96 8.06
C PRO A 22 3.02 16.18 7.15
N GLU A 23 1.89 16.79 6.75
CA GLU A 23 0.94 16.22 5.80
C GLU A 23 1.48 16.03 4.37
N MET A 24 2.63 16.63 4.05
CA MET A 24 3.37 16.46 2.80
C MET A 24 4.59 15.54 2.97
N GLU A 25 4.71 14.84 4.09
CA GLU A 25 5.70 13.78 4.20
C GLU A 25 5.51 12.78 3.08
N SER A 26 6.59 12.45 2.37
CA SER A 26 6.54 11.54 1.24
C SER A 26 6.11 10.17 1.72
N HIS A 27 5.16 9.59 1.00
CA HIS A 27 4.58 8.32 1.37
C HIS A 27 4.09 7.60 0.13
N GLU A 28 4.04 6.28 0.27
CA GLU A 28 3.31 5.38 -0.61
C GLU A 28 2.06 4.95 0.13
N THR A 29 0.92 4.82 -0.55
CA THR A 29 -0.35 4.45 0.06
C THR A 29 -1.02 3.32 -0.70
N ILE A 30 -1.49 2.33 0.06
CA ILE A 30 -2.41 1.29 -0.40
C ILE A 30 -3.84 1.79 -0.14
N CYS A 31 -4.57 2.11 -1.21
CA CYS A 31 -5.98 2.47 -1.13
C CYS A 31 -6.83 1.22 -1.38
N LEU A 32 -7.52 0.74 -0.35
CA LEU A 32 -8.38 -0.44 -0.42
C LEU A 32 -9.86 -0.06 -0.33
N LEU A 33 -10.66 -0.54 -1.28
CA LEU A 33 -12.12 -0.46 -1.24
C LEU A 33 -12.71 -1.85 -1.00
N ASN A 34 -13.43 -2.01 0.11
CA ASN A 34 -14.28 -3.16 0.37
C ASN A 34 -15.73 -2.81 0.03
N ALA A 35 -16.20 -3.29 -1.12
CA ALA A 35 -17.58 -3.09 -1.58
C ALA A 35 -18.52 -4.23 -1.14
N THR A 36 -18.12 -5.05 -0.16
CA THR A 36 -18.92 -6.15 0.37
C THR A 36 -19.63 -5.76 1.67
N GLU A 37 -20.62 -6.55 2.07
CA GLU A 37 -21.44 -6.35 3.28
C GLU A 37 -20.77 -6.85 4.57
N ALA A 38 -19.54 -7.37 4.50
CA ALA A 38 -18.77 -7.83 5.65
C ALA A 38 -17.40 -7.14 5.69
N ALA A 39 -16.78 -7.08 6.88
CA ALA A 39 -15.39 -6.64 6.97
C ALA A 39 -14.48 -7.56 6.16
N ALA A 40 -13.48 -6.96 5.51
CA ALA A 40 -12.40 -7.65 4.82
C ALA A 40 -11.13 -7.51 5.67
N HIS A 41 -10.47 -8.63 5.91
CA HIS A 41 -9.16 -8.70 6.55
C HIS A 41 -8.13 -8.94 5.47
N ALA A 42 -7.17 -8.03 5.36
CA ALA A 42 -6.10 -8.08 4.40
C ALA A 42 -4.75 -8.17 5.10
N GLU A 43 -3.85 -8.92 4.50
CA GLU A 43 -2.45 -9.06 4.91
C GLU A 43 -1.57 -8.46 3.81
N VAL A 44 -0.66 -7.57 4.20
CA VAL A 44 0.32 -6.98 3.30
C VAL A 44 1.68 -7.62 3.56
N THR A 45 2.30 -8.16 2.52
CA THR A 45 3.70 -8.63 2.56
C THR A 45 4.53 -7.72 1.67
N VAL A 46 5.66 -7.22 2.18
CA VAL A 46 6.56 -6.31 1.47
C VAL A 46 7.86 -7.03 1.11
N TYR A 47 8.26 -6.92 -0.14
CA TYR A 47 9.43 -7.56 -0.73
C TYR A 47 10.52 -6.53 -1.00
N PHE A 48 11.77 -6.91 -0.78
CA PHE A 48 12.95 -6.06 -0.96
C PHE A 48 13.92 -6.70 -1.95
N GLU A 49 14.84 -5.92 -2.49
CA GLU A 49 15.83 -6.40 -3.46
C GLU A 49 16.93 -7.27 -2.81
N ASP A 50 17.21 -7.07 -1.52
CA ASP A 50 18.43 -7.56 -0.85
C ASP A 50 18.18 -8.25 0.50
N ARG A 51 16.92 -8.43 0.92
CA ARG A 51 16.56 -9.06 2.20
C ARG A 51 15.23 -9.82 2.12
N GLU A 52 14.96 -10.62 3.16
CA GLU A 52 13.71 -11.37 3.28
C GLU A 52 12.48 -10.44 3.34
N PRO A 53 11.31 -10.91 2.89
CA PRO A 53 10.08 -10.14 2.97
C PRO A 53 9.70 -9.75 4.41
N ALA A 54 9.01 -8.63 4.54
CA ALA A 54 8.47 -8.13 5.80
C ALA A 54 6.93 -8.26 5.85
N GLY A 55 6.41 -8.54 7.05
CA GLY A 55 4.98 -8.75 7.31
C GLY A 55 4.68 -10.13 7.91
N PRO A 56 3.42 -10.59 7.86
CA PRO A 56 2.27 -9.88 7.29
C PRO A 56 1.86 -8.67 8.13
N TYR A 57 1.58 -7.55 7.49
CA TYR A 57 0.93 -6.40 8.14
C TYR A 57 -0.58 -6.50 7.97
N GLU A 58 -1.31 -6.49 9.09
CA GLU A 58 -2.76 -6.65 9.09
C GLU A 58 -3.49 -5.33 8.82
N VAL A 59 -4.44 -5.36 7.88
CA VAL A 59 -5.30 -4.24 7.53
C VAL A 59 -6.75 -4.71 7.53
N THR A 60 -7.60 -4.06 8.32
CA THR A 60 -9.05 -4.33 8.29
C THR A 60 -9.78 -3.23 7.54
N VAL A 61 -10.54 -3.60 6.52
CA VAL A 61 -11.41 -2.69 5.76
C VAL A 61 -12.87 -3.02 6.10
N PRO A 62 -13.58 -2.16 6.85
CA PRO A 62 -14.97 -2.44 7.22
C PRO A 62 -15.89 -2.64 6.01
N ALA A 63 -17.04 -3.27 6.23
CA ALA A 63 -18.08 -3.44 5.22
C ALA A 63 -18.45 -2.09 4.56
N GLU A 64 -18.53 -2.07 3.23
CA GLU A 64 -18.87 -0.88 2.43
C GLU A 64 -18.00 0.36 2.75
N ARG A 65 -16.70 0.18 3.01
CA ARG A 65 -15.77 1.27 3.33
C ARG A 65 -14.49 1.22 2.47
N THR A 66 -13.79 2.36 2.47
CA THR A 66 -12.43 2.48 1.97
C THR A 66 -11.48 2.75 3.13
N VAL A 67 -10.24 2.26 3.03
CA VAL A 67 -9.14 2.57 3.93
C VAL A 67 -7.92 2.91 3.09
N HIS A 68 -7.19 3.94 3.49
CA HIS A 68 -5.93 4.36 2.89
C HIS A 68 -4.84 4.08 3.92
N VAL A 69 -3.92 3.17 3.60
CA VAL A 69 -2.84 2.77 4.50
C VAL A 69 -1.53 3.27 3.92
N GLN A 70 -0.85 4.17 4.62
CA GLN A 70 0.49 4.57 4.22
C GLN A 70 1.48 3.47 4.60
N PHE A 71 2.44 3.16 3.73
CA PHE A 71 3.52 2.22 4.08
C PHE A 71 4.39 2.73 5.24
N ASN A 72 4.38 4.05 5.50
CA ASN A 72 5.02 4.67 6.67
C ASN A 72 4.38 4.26 8.02
N GLU A 73 3.15 3.75 8.02
CA GLU A 73 2.44 3.31 9.24
C GLU A 73 2.84 1.89 9.67
N PHE A 74 3.61 1.17 8.85
CA PHE A 74 4.13 -0.15 9.20
C PHE A 74 5.39 -0.02 10.03
N GLU A 75 5.30 -0.33 11.33
CA GLU A 75 6.37 -0.12 12.31
C GLU A 75 7.13 -1.40 12.69
N GLU A 76 6.51 -2.59 12.55
CA GLU A 76 7.07 -3.86 13.05
C GLU A 76 6.96 -5.00 12.02
N PRO A 77 8.03 -5.29 11.25
CA PRO A 77 9.23 -4.46 11.10
C PRO A 77 8.92 -3.20 10.28
N GLU A 78 9.68 -2.12 10.48
CA GLU A 78 9.51 -0.90 9.67
C GLU A 78 9.94 -1.09 8.21
N ILE A 79 9.39 -0.26 7.33
CA ILE A 79 9.82 -0.16 5.94
C ILE A 79 10.88 0.93 5.81
N PRO A 80 12.13 0.60 5.45
CA PRO A 80 13.21 1.57 5.35
C PRO A 80 12.94 2.61 4.26
N ARG A 81 13.23 3.87 4.57
CA ARG A 81 13.30 4.94 3.57
C ARG A 81 14.53 4.75 2.69
N GLY A 82 14.52 5.37 1.51
CA GLY A 82 15.60 5.28 0.53
C GLY A 82 15.77 3.90 -0.10
N THR A 83 14.82 2.98 0.12
CA THR A 83 14.89 1.59 -0.32
C THR A 83 13.73 1.29 -1.26
N ALA A 84 14.03 0.63 -2.38
CA ALA A 84 13.01 0.12 -3.30
C ALA A 84 12.36 -1.14 -2.71
N PHE A 85 11.05 -1.23 -2.87
CA PHE A 85 10.28 -2.39 -2.43
C PHE A 85 9.09 -2.65 -3.36
N ALA A 86 8.49 -3.83 -3.21
CA ALA A 86 7.23 -4.22 -3.83
C ALA A 86 6.31 -4.81 -2.76
N SER A 87 5.02 -4.98 -3.04
CA SER A 87 4.12 -5.63 -2.09
C SER A 87 3.11 -6.56 -2.73
N VAL A 88 2.68 -7.54 -1.94
CA VAL A 88 1.52 -8.38 -2.20
C VAL A 88 0.50 -8.12 -1.10
N ILE A 89 -0.77 -8.00 -1.50
CA ILE A 89 -1.89 -7.83 -0.59
C ILE A 89 -2.82 -9.03 -0.81
N GLU A 90 -3.04 -9.80 0.25
CA GLU A 90 -3.97 -10.93 0.28
C GLU A 90 -5.14 -10.57 1.18
N SER A 91 -6.37 -10.91 0.80
CA SER A 91 -7.55 -10.61 1.59
C SER A 91 -8.54 -11.77 1.59
N ASP A 92 -9.20 -11.98 2.73
CA ASP A 92 -10.24 -12.99 2.90
C ASP A 92 -11.54 -12.68 2.14
N ARG A 93 -11.69 -11.46 1.63
CA ARG A 93 -12.83 -10.99 0.83
C ARG A 93 -12.34 -10.19 -0.39
N PRO A 94 -13.14 -10.12 -1.48
CA PRO A 94 -12.79 -9.27 -2.60
C PRO A 94 -12.71 -7.79 -2.20
N VAL A 95 -11.56 -7.19 -2.46
CA VAL A 95 -11.32 -5.74 -2.34
C VAL A 95 -10.79 -5.20 -3.66
N VAL A 96 -10.92 -3.90 -3.91
CA VAL A 96 -10.20 -3.21 -4.97
C VAL A 96 -8.98 -2.55 -4.37
N CYS A 97 -7.83 -2.67 -5.03
CA CYS A 97 -6.56 -2.11 -4.57
C CYS A 97 -6.00 -1.10 -5.58
N GLN A 98 -5.70 0.10 -5.11
CA GLN A 98 -5.02 1.15 -5.87
C GLN A 98 -3.76 1.59 -5.11
N HIS A 99 -2.67 1.78 -5.85
CA HIS A 99 -1.43 2.34 -5.33
C HIS A 99 -1.38 3.84 -5.64
N THR A 100 -0.99 4.65 -4.66
CA THR A 100 -0.70 6.07 -4.87
C THR A 100 0.61 6.47 -4.19
N ARG A 101 1.40 7.29 -4.86
CA ARG A 101 2.61 7.92 -4.31
C ARG A 101 2.37 9.41 -4.11
N LEU A 102 2.83 9.93 -2.97
CA LEU A 102 3.18 11.33 -2.80
C LEU A 102 4.70 11.45 -2.61
N ASP A 103 5.41 12.07 -3.55
CA ASP A 103 6.83 12.41 -3.42
C ASP A 103 6.99 13.93 -3.35
N SER A 104 7.22 14.46 -2.15
CA SER A 104 7.27 15.91 -1.94
C SER A 104 8.63 16.53 -2.25
N ARG A 105 9.64 15.76 -2.70
CA ARG A 105 10.96 16.31 -3.06
C ARG A 105 10.91 17.26 -4.25
N GLN A 106 9.95 17.07 -5.16
CA GLN A 106 9.76 17.92 -6.34
C GLN A 106 8.28 18.16 -6.60
N ALA A 107 7.84 19.41 -6.46
CA ALA A 107 6.43 19.79 -6.64
C ALA A 107 5.84 19.40 -8.01
N GLU A 108 6.67 19.34 -9.06
CA GLU A 108 6.22 19.06 -10.43
C GLU A 108 5.98 17.56 -10.72
N ASN A 109 6.49 16.63 -9.88
CA ASN A 109 6.38 15.17 -10.06
C ASN A 109 5.72 14.46 -8.87
N ALA A 110 4.95 15.20 -8.08
CA ALA A 110 4.61 14.77 -6.73
C ALA A 110 3.64 13.59 -6.63
N LEU A 111 2.89 13.25 -7.70
CA LEU A 111 1.78 12.30 -7.62
C LEU A 111 1.89 11.22 -8.71
N LEU A 112 1.88 9.96 -8.29
CA LEU A 112 1.71 8.79 -9.15
C LEU A 112 0.55 7.95 -8.64
N SER A 113 -0.22 7.36 -9.54
CA SER A 113 -1.17 6.31 -9.15
C SER A 113 -1.38 5.27 -10.24
N THR A 114 -1.58 4.03 -9.81
CA THR A 114 -1.96 2.91 -10.67
C THR A 114 -2.88 1.97 -9.90
N VAL A 115 -3.77 1.27 -10.61
CA VAL A 115 -4.46 0.12 -10.02
C VAL A 115 -3.43 -0.99 -9.82
N ALA A 116 -3.51 -1.69 -8.69
CA ALA A 116 -2.63 -2.82 -8.42
C ALA A 116 -2.90 -3.96 -9.41
N TYR A 117 -1.89 -4.79 -9.68
CA TYR A 117 -2.06 -5.95 -10.54
C TYR A 117 -2.94 -7.01 -9.84
N PRO A 118 -4.07 -7.43 -10.41
CA PRO A 118 -4.92 -8.45 -9.82
C PRO A 118 -4.27 -9.84 -9.94
N GLY A 119 -4.10 -10.54 -8.81
CA GLY A 119 -3.71 -11.95 -8.80
C GLY A 119 -4.85 -12.87 -9.28
N ASP A 120 -4.49 -14.08 -9.67
CA ASP A 120 -5.47 -15.13 -9.98
C ASP A 120 -6.07 -15.67 -8.67
N SER A 121 -7.40 -15.74 -8.61
CA SER A 121 -8.18 -16.16 -7.44
C SER A 121 -8.51 -17.65 -7.49
#